data_AF-A0A9C8AIJ0-F1
#
_entry.id   AF-A0A9C8AIJ0-F1
#
_cell.length_a   1.000
_cell.length_b   1.000
_cell.length_c   1.000
_cell.angle_alpha   90.00
_cell.angle_beta   90.00
_cell.angle_gamma   90.00
#
_symmetry.space_group_name_H-M   'P 1'
#
loop_
_entity.id
_entity.type
_entity.pdbx_description
1 polymer ?
#
loop_
_entity_poly.entity_id
_entity_poly.type
_entity_poly.pdbx_seq_one_letter_code
_entity_poly.pdbx_strand_id
1 'polypeptide(L)'
;MRCPVCGSEIEGKPKRCPQCGNLLPPKKERRCPRCGVRVAEHAKECFMCGTPLDKKPSFLLSIPWADIMLLILLLSLVGLWFFSPFNLPKVST
;
A
#
# COMPACT_ATOMS: atom_id res chain seq x y z
N MET A 1 7.13 -19.65 -12.98
CA MET A 1 6.02 -18.94 -12.27
C MET A 1 4.92 -19.95 -12.05
N ARG A 2 4.22 -19.94 -10.91
CA ARG A 2 3.22 -20.98 -10.65
C ARG A 2 1.84 -20.58 -11.13
N CYS A 3 1.10 -21.56 -11.66
CA CYS A 3 -0.31 -21.35 -12.00
C CYS A 3 -1.10 -21.09 -10.70
N PRO A 4 -1.91 -20.02 -10.61
CA PRO A 4 -2.71 -19.76 -9.41
C PRO A 4 -3.86 -20.76 -9.23
N VAL A 5 -4.17 -21.58 -10.25
CA VAL A 5 -5.28 -22.54 -10.22
C VAL A 5 -4.81 -23.97 -9.96
N CYS A 6 -3.81 -24.47 -10.69
CA CYS A 6 -3.33 -25.84 -10.52
C CYS A 6 -1.97 -25.96 -9.82
N GLY A 7 -1.30 -24.84 -9.53
CA GLY A 7 0.00 -24.83 -8.86
C GLY A 7 1.20 -25.28 -9.72
N SER A 8 1.00 -25.70 -10.97
CA SER A 8 2.09 -26.17 -11.83
C SER A 8 3.13 -25.08 -12.08
N GLU A 9 4.41 -25.45 -12.14
CA GLU A 9 5.49 -24.57 -12.58
C GLU A 9 5.31 -24.29 -14.09
N ILE A 10 5.27 -23.01 -14.45
CA ILE A 10 5.13 -22.54 -15.82
C ILE A 10 6.43 -21.88 -16.23
N GLU A 11 7.00 -22.37 -17.33
CA GLU A 11 8.16 -21.79 -17.99
C GLU A 11 7.72 -20.75 -19.03
N GLY A 12 8.45 -19.63 -19.09
CA GLY A 12 8.17 -18.56 -20.05
C GLY A 12 6.95 -17.71 -19.72
N LYS A 13 6.20 -17.33 -20.75
CA LYS A 13 5.06 -16.38 -20.67
C LYS A 13 3.85 -16.82 -21.52
N PRO A 14 3.34 -18.06 -21.37
CA PRO A 14 2.17 -18.49 -22.14
C PRO A 14 0.92 -17.73 -21.69
N LYS A 15 -0.03 -17.48 -22.61
CA LYS A 15 -1.33 -16.87 -22.27
C LYS A 15 -2.22 -17.82 -21.48
N ARG A 16 -1.97 -19.12 -21.58
CA ARG A 16 -2.78 -20.19 -21.01
C ARG A 16 -1.86 -21.23 -20.37
N CYS A 17 -2.25 -21.78 -19.23
CA CYS A 17 -1.48 -22.80 -18.54
C CYS A 17 -1.47 -24.09 -19.37
N PRO A 18 -0.30 -24.69 -19.66
CA PRO A 18 -0.20 -25.91 -20.45
C PRO A 18 -0.73 -27.15 -19.70
N GLN A 19 -0.83 -27.10 -18.37
CA GLN A 19 -1.27 -28.23 -17.55
C GLN A 19 -2.79 -28.24 -17.30
N CYS A 20 -3.39 -27.09 -16.97
CA CYS A 20 -4.82 -27.02 -16.65
C CYS A 20 -5.66 -26.26 -17.68
N GLY A 21 -5.05 -25.64 -18.68
CA GLY A 21 -5.76 -24.87 -19.70
C GLY A 21 -6.34 -23.53 -19.21
N ASN A 22 -6.10 -23.11 -17.96
CA ASN A 22 -6.65 -21.84 -17.48
C ASN A 22 -5.88 -20.63 -18.03
N LEU A 23 -6.57 -19.51 -18.20
CA LEU A 23 -5.97 -18.24 -18.64
C LEU A 23 -5.05 -17.67 -17.55
N LEU A 24 -3.85 -17.27 -17.95
CA LEU A 24 -2.87 -16.67 -17.06
C LEU A 24 -3.03 -15.15 -17.07
N PRO A 25 -2.84 -14.48 -15.92
CA PRO A 25 -2.95 -13.03 -15.85
C PRO A 25 -1.93 -12.37 -16.77
N PRO A 26 -2.33 -11.35 -17.56
CA PRO A 26 -1.41 -10.65 -18.44
C PRO A 26 -0.37 -9.88 -17.61
N LYS A 27 0.89 -9.95 -18.04
CA LYS A 27 1.98 -9.17 -17.45
C LYS A 27 1.71 -7.68 -17.66
N LYS A 28 1.66 -6.92 -16.56
CA LYS A 28 1.45 -5.47 -16.63
C LYS A 28 2.69 -4.83 -17.24
N GLU A 29 2.55 -4.27 -18.44
CA GLU A 29 3.61 -3.48 -19.05
C GLU A 29 3.90 -2.24 -18.19
N ARG A 30 5.12 -2.19 -17.65
CA ARG A 30 5.62 -1.02 -16.95
C ARG A 30 6.11 0.01 -17.96
N ARG A 31 5.83 1.27 -17.71
CA ARG A 31 6.40 2.40 -18.46
C ARG A 31 7.25 3.24 -17.52
N CYS A 32 8.34 3.79 -18.04
CA CYS A 32 9.14 4.74 -17.30
C CYS A 32 8.29 5.98 -16.99
N PRO A 33 8.21 6.45 -15.73
CA PRO A 33 7.45 7.64 -15.38
C PRO A 33 8.05 8.94 -15.94
N ARG A 34 9.31 8.91 -16.40
CA ARG A 34 10.01 10.10 -16.92
C ARG A 34 9.95 10.22 -18.44
N CYS A 35 10.26 9.14 -19.17
CA CYS A 35 10.33 9.17 -20.63
C CYS A 35 9.20 8.38 -21.33
N GLY A 36 8.35 7.67 -20.58
CA GLY A 36 7.21 6.93 -21.13
C GLY A 36 7.55 5.64 -21.89
N VAL A 37 8.84 5.31 -22.08
CA VAL A 37 9.26 4.08 -22.74
C VAL A 37 8.82 2.84 -21.95
N ARG A 38 8.53 1.75 -22.67
CA ARG A 38 8.28 0.44 -22.05
C ARG A 38 9.56 -0.05 -21.38
N VAL A 39 9.45 -0.49 -20.14
CA VAL A 39 10.56 -1.00 -19.34
C VAL A 39 10.28 -2.43 -18.91
N ALA A 40 11.33 -3.25 -18.78
CA ALA A 40 11.17 -4.63 -18.34
C ALA A 40 10.62 -4.69 -16.91
N GLU A 41 9.89 -5.76 -16.58
CA GLU A 41 9.24 -5.88 -15.27
C GLU A 41 10.20 -5.81 -14.09
N HIS A 42 11.42 -6.32 -14.28
CA HIS A 42 12.48 -6.37 -13.28
C HIS A 42 13.63 -5.39 -13.55
N ALA A 43 13.44 -4.43 -14.47
CA ALA A 43 14.43 -3.39 -14.69
C ALA A 43 14.46 -2.44 -13.49
N LYS A 44 15.64 -2.28 -12.89
CA LYS A 44 15.89 -1.31 -11.81
C LYS A 44 16.00 0.11 -12.35
N GLU A 45 16.49 0.25 -13.57
CA GLU A 45 16.76 1.52 -14.22
C GLU A 45 16.22 1.52 -15.66
N CYS A 46 15.80 2.69 -16.12
CA CYS A 46 15.40 2.85 -17.50
C CYS A 46 16.64 2.94 -18.42
N PHE A 47 16.78 1.99 -19.35
CA PHE A 47 17.88 1.98 -20.34
C PHE A 47 17.94 3.23 -21.24
N MET A 48 16.81 3.89 -21.47
CA MET A 48 16.76 5.06 -22.36
C MET A 48 17.12 6.38 -21.68
N CYS A 49 16.83 6.54 -20.39
CA CYS A 49 16.98 7.83 -19.70
C CYS A 49 17.70 7.75 -18.35
N GLY A 50 18.15 6.56 -17.95
CA GLY A 50 18.87 6.31 -16.69
C GLY A 50 18.06 6.54 -15.42
N THR A 51 16.74 6.70 -15.51
CA THR A 51 15.91 6.99 -14.33
C THR A 51 15.65 5.71 -13.52
N PRO A 52 15.87 5.71 -12.19
CA PRO A 52 15.60 4.56 -11.34
C PRO A 52 14.08 4.30 -11.23
N LEU A 53 13.69 3.04 -11.37
CA LEU A 53 12.32 2.53 -11.39
C LEU A 53 11.91 1.89 -10.05
N ASP A 54 12.85 1.75 -9.11
CA ASP A 54 12.66 1.16 -7.77
C ASP A 54 12.02 2.11 -6.74
N LYS A 55 11.07 2.97 -7.16
CA LYS A 55 10.31 3.76 -6.17
C LYS A 55 9.16 2.92 -5.62
N LYS A 56 9.39 2.25 -4.48
CA LYS A 56 8.30 1.87 -3.58
C LYS A 56 7.52 3.16 -3.25
N PRO A 57 6.23 3.28 -3.56
CA PRO A 57 5.45 4.39 -3.04
C PRO A 57 5.39 4.20 -1.53
N SER A 58 6.08 5.06 -0.78
CA SER A 58 6.04 5.16 0.68
C SER A 58 4.69 5.68 1.20
N PHE A 59 3.61 5.51 0.44
CA PHE A 59 2.29 6.11 0.68
C PHE A 59 1.40 5.31 1.63
N LEU A 60 1.93 4.27 2.30
CA LEU A 60 1.17 3.47 3.27
C LEU A 60 1.55 3.69 4.74
N LEU A 61 2.44 4.63 5.05
CA LEU A 61 2.76 4.97 6.44
C LEU A 61 2.83 6.48 6.65
N SER A 62 1.89 7.21 6.06
CA SER A 62 1.60 8.58 6.46
C SER A 62 0.22 8.59 7.06
N ILE A 63 0.08 7.94 8.23
CA ILE A 63 -0.90 8.42 9.20
C ILE A 63 -0.27 9.72 9.69
N PRO A 64 -0.77 10.91 9.30
CA PRO A 64 -0.23 12.13 9.85
C PRO A 64 -0.43 12.04 11.36
N TRP A 65 0.61 12.36 12.12
CA TRP A 65 0.55 12.74 13.54
C TRP A 65 -0.73 13.47 13.99
N ALA A 66 -1.43 14.18 13.09
CA ALA A 66 -2.73 14.79 13.29
C ALA A 66 -3.85 13.80 13.65
N ASP A 67 -3.92 12.62 13.03
CA ASP A 67 -4.91 11.59 13.37
C ASP A 67 -4.67 11.05 14.79
N ILE A 68 -3.40 10.87 15.17
CA ILE A 68 -3.02 10.45 16.53
C ILE A 68 -3.39 11.54 17.54
N MET A 69 -3.12 12.82 17.24
CA MET A 69 -3.52 13.95 18.06
C MET A 69 -5.04 14.04 18.22
N LEU A 70 -5.80 13.79 17.15
CA LEU A 70 -7.26 13.77 17.18
C LEU A 70 -7.79 12.65 18.09
N LEU A 71 -7.25 11.43 17.95
CA LEU A 71 -7.65 10.29 18.78
C LEU A 71 -7.33 10.52 20.27
N ILE A 72 -6.14 11.07 20.58
CA ILE A 72 -5.76 11.40 21.97
C ILE A 72 -6.67 12.49 22.53
N LEU A 73 -6.97 13.53 21.75
CA LEU A 73 -7.87 14.60 22.16
C LEU A 73 -9.30 14.07 22.43
N LEU A 74 -9.82 13.21 21.55
CA LEU A 74 -11.13 12.58 21.74
C LEU A 74 -11.15 11.68 22.99
N LEU A 75 -10.13 10.85 23.19
CA LEU A 75 -10.00 10.01 24.39
C LEU A 75 -9.86 10.84 25.66
N SER A 76 -9.15 11.97 25.62
CA SER A 76 -9.03 12.90 26.75
C SER A 76 -10.36 13.55 27.09
N LEU A 77 -11.11 14.04 26.10
CA LEU A 77 -12.44 14.64 26.30
C LEU A 77 -13.45 13.61 26.85
N VAL A 78 -13.46 12.40 26.28
CA VAL A 78 -14.32 11.30 26.75
C VAL A 78 -13.93 10.86 28.16
N GLY A 79 -12.63 10.74 28.43
CA GLY A 79 -12.11 10.42 29.75
C GLY A 79 -12.47 11.47 30.79
N LEU A 80 -12.30 12.77 30.47
CA LEU A 80 -12.75 13.86 31.32
C LEU A 80 -14.25 13.79 31.56
N TRP A 81 -15.07 13.62 30.52
CA TRP A 81 -16.52 13.52 30.69
C TRP A 81 -16.94 12.32 31.58
N PHE A 82 -16.24 11.19 31.46
CA PHE A 82 -16.47 10.00 32.28
C PHE A 82 -15.94 10.13 33.72
N PHE A 83 -14.91 10.95 33.95
CA PHE A 83 -14.30 11.20 35.27
C PHE A 83 -14.88 12.45 35.98
N SER A 84 -15.53 13.35 35.23
CA SER A 84 -16.24 14.54 35.69
C SER A 84 -17.49 14.33 36.56
N PRO A 85 -18.15 13.16 36.68
CA PRO A 85 -19.15 13.00 37.74
C PRO A 85 -18.53 13.05 39.16
N PHE A 86 -17.19 13.12 39.31
CA PHE A 86 -16.52 13.05 40.61
C PHE A 86 -15.82 14.33 41.12
N ASN A 87 -15.83 15.46 40.40
CA ASN A 87 -15.22 16.70 40.90
C ASN A 87 -16.04 17.95 40.56
N LEU A 88 -17.04 18.25 41.40
CA LEU A 88 -17.64 19.57 41.51
C LEU A 88 -16.80 20.40 42.50
N PRO A 89 -16.17 21.52 42.10
CA PRO A 89 -15.60 22.44 43.08
C PRO A 89 -16.73 23.09 43.88
N LYS A 90 -16.67 22.99 45.21
CA LYS A 90 -17.55 23.73 46.12
C LYS A 90 -17.26 25.23 45.96
N VAL A 91 -18.04 25.90 45.13
CA VAL A 91 -18.19 27.37 45.16
C VAL A 91 -19.38 27.68 46.06
N SER A 92 -19.10 28.14 47.26
CA SER A 92 -20.07 28.80 48.13
C SER A 92 -19.36 29.96 48.83
N THR A 93 -19.44 31.13 48.19
CA THR A 93 -19.39 32.42 48.88
C THR A 93 -20.76 32.69 49.48
#